data_AF-A0A4R9H6W0-F1
#
_entry.id   AF-A0A4R9H6W0-F1
#
_cell.length_a   1.000
_cell.length_b   1.000
_cell.length_c   1.000
_cell.angle_alpha   90.00
_cell.angle_beta   90.00
_cell.angle_gamma   90.00
#
_symmetry.space_group_name_H-M   'P 1'
#
loop_
_entity.id
_entity.type
_entity.pdbx_description
1 polymer ?
#
loop_
_entity_poly.entity_id
_entity_poly.type
_entity_poly.pdbx_seq_one_letter_code
_entity_poly.pdbx_strand_id
1 'polypeptide(L)'
;MRVIFRFLVLGIFLFSVTNLYSEVPKHSEMDKTLLVTWNKTFPVPYTKILKRDLAEKGVLYYRKNSKRSVYIYSYIVFLPLYMEQNEKPVKKNDSGREVKLKLIYDPSSKEEKYTIELGEFDEIYDAKGIIRWIR
;
A
#
# COMPACT_ATOMS: atom_id res chain seq x y z
N MET A 1 -23.07 -45.72 -1.05
CA MET A 1 -22.87 -44.48 -0.27
C MET A 1 -21.42 -44.02 -0.10
N ARG A 2 -20.41 -44.91 0.02
CA ARG A 2 -18.99 -44.51 0.20
C ARG A 2 -18.36 -43.68 -0.93
N VAL A 3 -18.81 -43.87 -2.17
CA VAL A 3 -18.23 -43.17 -3.35
C VAL A 3 -18.65 -41.70 -3.40
N ILE A 4 -19.92 -41.41 -3.10
CA ILE A 4 -20.46 -40.03 -3.09
C ILE A 4 -19.76 -39.19 -2.00
N PHE A 5 -19.48 -39.80 -0.84
CA PHE A 5 -18.75 -39.14 0.25
C PHE A 5 -17.30 -38.80 -0.13
N ARG A 6 -16.63 -39.63 -0.95
CA ARG A 6 -15.27 -39.37 -1.45
C ARG A 6 -15.21 -38.18 -2.41
N PHE A 7 -16.19 -38.04 -3.30
CA PHE A 7 -16.26 -36.88 -4.20
C PHE A 7 -16.59 -35.59 -3.45
N LEU A 8 -17.41 -35.67 -2.40
CA LEU A 8 -17.76 -34.51 -1.58
C LEU A 8 -16.56 -33.99 -0.77
N VAL A 9 -15.75 -34.90 -0.21
CA VAL A 9 -14.48 -34.53 0.47
C VAL A 9 -13.45 -33.96 -0.50
N LEU A 10 -13.35 -34.50 -1.72
CA LEU A 10 -12.46 -33.99 -2.76
C LEU A 10 -12.85 -32.57 -3.22
N GLY A 11 -14.15 -32.30 -3.32
CA GLY A 11 -14.69 -30.97 -3.65
C GLY A 11 -14.37 -29.92 -2.58
N ILE A 12 -14.44 -30.29 -1.29
CA ILE A 12 -14.11 -29.39 -0.17
C ILE A 12 -12.60 -29.09 -0.12
N PHE A 13 -11.76 -30.08 -0.41
CA PHE A 13 -10.30 -29.88 -0.51
C PHE A 13 -9.93 -28.93 -1.65
N LEU A 14 -10.56 -29.05 -2.82
CA LEU A 14 -10.32 -28.16 -3.96
C LEU A 14 -10.76 -26.70 -3.68
N PHE A 15 -11.86 -26.50 -2.97
CA PHE A 15 -12.32 -25.15 -2.56
C PHE A 15 -11.47 -24.52 -1.45
N SER A 16 -10.80 -25.33 -0.63
CA SER A 16 -9.97 -24.83 0.48
C SER A 16 -8.58 -24.38 0.01
N VAL A 17 -8.05 -24.93 -1.09
CA VAL A 17 -6.72 -24.54 -1.62
C VAL A 17 -6.74 -23.17 -2.31
N THR A 18 -7.89 -22.72 -2.84
CA THR A 18 -7.99 -21.46 -3.58
C THR A 18 -8.03 -20.21 -2.69
N ASN A 19 -8.38 -20.34 -1.41
CA ASN A 19 -8.43 -19.21 -0.46
C ASN A 19 -7.06 -18.84 0.14
N LEU A 20 -5.97 -19.51 -0.25
CA LEU A 20 -4.61 -19.20 0.21
C LEU A 20 -3.84 -18.22 -0.68
N TYR A 21 -4.44 -17.76 -1.79
CA TYR A 21 -3.93 -16.58 -2.47
C TYR A 21 -4.33 -15.36 -1.64
N SER A 22 -3.42 -14.92 -0.77
CA SER A 22 -3.40 -13.54 -0.28
C SER A 22 -3.35 -12.65 -1.51
N GLU A 23 -4.50 -12.23 -2.01
CA GLU A 23 -4.62 -11.35 -3.16
C GLU A 23 -3.92 -10.04 -2.78
N VAL A 24 -2.72 -9.82 -3.33
CA VAL A 24 -1.95 -8.60 -3.08
C VAL A 24 -2.78 -7.45 -3.64
N PRO A 25 -3.16 -6.45 -2.81
CA PRO A 25 -4.03 -5.38 -3.27
C PRO A 25 -3.48 -4.68 -4.52
N LYS A 26 -4.35 -4.38 -5.48
CA LYS A 26 -3.91 -3.71 -6.71
C LYS A 26 -3.62 -2.23 -6.43
N HIS A 27 -2.75 -1.62 -7.24
CA HIS A 27 -2.47 -0.19 -7.14
C HIS A 27 -3.76 0.67 -7.18
N SER A 28 -4.76 0.31 -7.99
CA SER A 28 -6.05 1.00 -8.06
C SER A 28 -6.83 1.02 -6.74
N GLU A 29 -6.71 -0.05 -5.95
CA GLU A 29 -7.32 -0.13 -4.62
C GLU A 29 -6.50 0.67 -3.61
N MET A 30 -5.17 0.53 -3.69
CA MET A 30 -4.25 1.22 -2.81
C MET A 30 -4.25 2.74 -2.98
N ASP A 31 -4.63 3.28 -4.14
CA ASP A 31 -4.81 4.72 -4.33
C ASP A 31 -5.93 5.29 -3.43
N LYS A 32 -7.03 4.56 -3.30
CA LYS A 32 -8.14 4.96 -2.42
C LYS A 32 -7.70 4.86 -0.96
N THR A 33 -7.01 3.77 -0.63
CA THR A 33 -6.43 3.57 0.70
C THR A 33 -5.42 4.66 1.04
N LEU A 34 -4.57 5.08 0.09
CA LEU A 34 -3.62 6.17 0.28
C LEU A 34 -4.33 7.45 0.70
N LEU A 35 -5.40 7.83 0.01
CA LEU A 35 -6.16 9.03 0.34
C LEU A 35 -6.75 8.95 1.76
N VAL A 36 -7.35 7.81 2.10
CA VAL A 36 -7.97 7.60 3.41
C VAL A 36 -6.92 7.62 4.52
N THR A 37 -5.81 6.91 4.35
CA THR A 37 -4.71 6.88 5.33
C THR A 37 -4.08 8.25 5.45
N TRP A 38 -3.85 8.95 4.34
CA TRP A 38 -3.29 10.30 4.35
C TRP A 38 -4.13 11.27 5.16
N ASN A 39 -5.44 11.31 4.93
CA ASN A 39 -6.36 12.22 5.64
C ASN A 39 -6.45 11.92 7.14
N LYS A 40 -6.10 10.71 7.57
CA LYS A 40 -5.99 10.35 8.99
C LYS A 40 -4.65 10.76 9.58
N THR A 41 -3.56 10.60 8.82
CA THR A 41 -2.19 10.81 9.30
C THR A 41 -1.74 12.27 9.22
N PHE A 42 -2.14 13.00 8.19
CA PHE A 42 -1.64 14.34 7.89
C PHE A 42 -2.77 15.37 7.85
N PRO A 43 -2.55 16.57 8.41
CA PRO A 43 -3.57 17.62 8.44
C PRO A 43 -3.79 18.31 7.08
N VAL A 44 -2.83 18.21 6.16
CA VAL A 44 -2.89 18.90 4.86
C VAL A 44 -3.10 17.89 3.75
N PRO A 45 -4.15 18.00 2.93
CA PRO A 45 -4.42 17.04 1.85
C PRO A 45 -3.47 17.26 0.68
N TYR A 46 -3.00 16.16 0.08
CA TYR A 46 -2.43 16.20 -1.27
C TYR A 46 -3.54 16.38 -2.32
N THR A 47 -3.17 16.77 -3.54
CA THR A 47 -4.16 17.05 -4.60
C THR A 47 -4.20 16.00 -5.69
N LYS A 48 -3.06 15.43 -6.06
CA LYS A 48 -2.97 14.38 -7.07
C LYS A 48 -1.81 13.44 -6.80
N ILE A 49 -1.99 12.20 -7.24
CA ILE A 49 -0.89 11.24 -7.39
C ILE A 49 -0.22 11.55 -8.73
N LEU A 50 1.08 11.81 -8.70
CA LEU A 50 1.90 12.11 -9.88
C LEU A 50 2.50 10.84 -10.50
N LYS A 51 3.04 9.97 -9.65
CA LYS A 51 3.63 8.69 -10.07
C LYS A 51 3.29 7.60 -9.07
N ARG A 52 2.99 6.40 -9.59
CA ARG A 52 2.92 5.15 -8.82
C ARG A 52 4.16 4.32 -9.17
N ASP A 53 4.55 3.41 -8.29
CA ASP A 53 5.62 2.45 -8.55
C ASP A 53 6.90 3.13 -9.04
N LEU A 54 7.57 3.82 -8.13
CA LEU A 54 8.74 4.64 -8.43
C LEU A 54 9.89 3.84 -9.03
N ALA A 55 9.97 2.55 -8.71
CA ALA A 55 10.98 1.62 -9.21
C ALA A 55 10.56 0.90 -10.50
N GLU A 56 9.30 1.03 -10.93
CA GLU A 56 8.71 0.34 -12.09
C GLU A 56 8.83 -1.19 -12.00
N LYS A 57 8.87 -1.71 -10.77
CA LYS A 57 9.02 -3.14 -10.44
C LYS A 57 7.77 -3.71 -9.78
N GLY A 58 6.78 -2.87 -9.48
CA GLY A 58 5.53 -3.21 -8.82
C GLY A 58 5.58 -3.01 -7.31
N VAL A 59 4.88 -3.88 -6.59
CA VAL A 59 4.74 -3.85 -5.13
C VAL A 59 5.94 -4.54 -4.49
N LEU A 60 6.59 -3.88 -3.53
CA LEU A 60 7.65 -4.49 -2.76
C LEU A 60 7.05 -5.35 -1.64
N TYR A 61 7.30 -6.66 -1.68
CA TYR A 61 7.09 -7.55 -0.54
C TYR A 61 8.34 -7.58 0.33
N TYR A 62 8.19 -7.17 1.59
CA TYR A 62 9.28 -7.10 2.55
C TYR A 62 8.96 -7.92 3.81
N ARG A 63 9.82 -8.90 4.11
CA ARG A 63 9.74 -9.69 5.33
C ARG A 63 10.44 -8.97 6.48
N LYS A 64 9.68 -8.38 7.40
CA LYS A 64 10.23 -7.72 8.61
C LYS A 64 10.85 -8.74 9.58
N ASN A 65 10.20 -9.89 9.77
CA ASN A 65 10.72 -11.00 10.58
C ASN A 65 10.07 -12.34 10.18
N SER A 66 10.30 -13.40 10.94
CA SER A 66 9.80 -14.74 10.60
C SER A 66 8.26 -14.83 10.48
N LYS A 67 7.52 -13.96 11.20
CA LYS A 67 6.05 -13.98 11.31
C LYS A 67 5.35 -12.79 10.67
N ARG A 68 6.08 -11.74 10.30
CA ARG A 68 5.54 -10.46 9.85
C ARG A 68 6.16 -10.06 8.52
N SER A 69 5.31 -9.89 7.52
CA SER A 69 5.67 -9.37 6.21
C SER A 69 4.75 -8.21 5.85
N VAL A 70 5.26 -7.28 5.08
CA VAL A 70 4.53 -6.09 4.64
C VAL A 70 4.63 -5.94 3.13
N TYR A 71 3.64 -5.26 2.56
CA TYR A 71 3.63 -4.86 1.16
C TYR A 71 3.80 -3.35 1.09
N ILE A 72 4.74 -2.88 0.28
CA ILE A 72 5.11 -1.47 0.21
C ILE A 72 4.82 -0.97 -1.20
N TYR A 73 3.96 0.04 -1.27
CA TYR A 73 3.58 0.73 -2.50
C TYR A 73 4.24 2.11 -2.50
N SER A 74 4.97 2.43 -3.56
CA SER A 74 5.69 3.70 -3.67
C SER A 74 4.90 4.71 -4.52
N TYR A 75 4.90 5.97 -4.08
CA TYR A 75 4.14 7.05 -4.71
C TYR A 75 4.93 8.36 -4.71
N ILE A 76 4.67 9.19 -5.72
CA ILE A 76 4.89 10.63 -5.66
C ILE A 76 3.52 11.30 -5.69
N VAL A 77 3.27 12.18 -4.71
CA VAL A 77 2.06 13.00 -4.65
C VAL A 77 2.40 14.48 -4.74
N PHE A 78 1.48 15.29 -5.27
CA PHE A 78 1.64 16.74 -5.29
C PHE A 78 0.95 17.38 -4.09
N LEU A 79 1.75 18.05 -3.26
CA LEU A 79 1.28 18.82 -2.11
C LEU A 79 1.31 20.32 -2.49
N PRO A 80 0.13 20.97 -2.67
CA PRO A 80 0.09 22.38 -3.02
C PRO A 80 0.54 23.25 -1.85
N LEU A 81 1.11 24.40 -2.16
CA LEU A 81 1.35 25.44 -1.16
C LEU A 81 0.03 26.15 -0.87
N TYR A 82 -0.30 26.26 0.41
CA TYR A 82 -1.42 27.08 0.85
C TYR A 82 -0.92 28.43 1.32
N MET A 83 -1.66 29.47 0.97
CA MET A 83 -1.46 30.82 1.46
C MET A 83 -2.72 31.29 2.16
N GLU A 84 -2.57 32.19 3.12
CA GLU A 84 -3.71 32.81 3.77
C GLU A 84 -4.23 33.96 2.90
N GLN A 85 -5.52 33.94 2.58
CA GLN A 85 -6.21 35.02 1.90
C GLN A 85 -7.56 35.21 2.57
N ASN A 86 -7.80 36.41 3.10
CA ASN A 86 -9.02 36.74 3.87
C ASN A 86 -9.28 35.74 5.01
N GLU A 87 -8.26 35.45 5.83
CA GLU A 87 -8.31 34.51 6.97
C GLU A 87 -8.68 33.06 6.59
N LYS A 88 -8.62 32.71 5.29
CA LYS A 88 -8.90 31.37 4.79
C LYS A 88 -7.68 30.80 4.06
N PRO A 89 -7.38 29.50 4.21
CA PRO A 89 -6.34 28.84 3.45
C PRO A 89 -6.77 28.69 1.99
N VAL A 90 -6.08 29.36 1.07
CA VAL A 90 -6.27 29.27 -0.38
C VAL A 90 -5.06 28.59 -1.01
N LYS A 91 -5.30 27.64 -1.91
CA LYS A 91 -4.22 26.99 -2.67
C LYS A 91 -3.58 28.01 -3.60
N LYS A 92 -2.26 28.13 -3.56
CA LYS A 92 -1.51 28.93 -4.53
C LYS A 92 -1.37 28.12 -5.82
N ASN A 93 -1.94 28.63 -6.91
CA ASN A 93 -1.85 27.99 -8.22
C ASN A 93 -0.37 27.83 -8.63
N ASP A 94 -0.04 26.67 -9.21
CA ASP A 94 1.28 26.28 -9.70
C ASP A 94 2.42 26.35 -8.67
N SER A 95 2.09 26.36 -7.38
CA SER A 95 3.06 26.36 -6.29
C SER A 95 2.80 25.19 -5.35
N GLY A 96 3.85 24.45 -5.02
CA GLY A 96 3.77 23.27 -4.20
C GLY A 96 5.05 22.46 -4.32
N ARG A 97 5.01 21.23 -3.83
CA ARG A 97 6.13 20.30 -3.91
C ARG A 97 5.65 18.89 -4.19
N GLU A 98 6.51 18.15 -4.85
CA GLU A 98 6.39 16.70 -4.95
C GLU A 98 6.85 16.06 -3.65
N VAL A 99 6.09 15.09 -3.17
CA VAL A 99 6.39 14.35 -1.96
C VAL A 99 6.44 12.87 -2.32
N LYS A 100 7.61 12.26 -2.13
CA LYS A 100 7.80 10.82 -2.21
C LYS A 100 7.35 10.18 -0.90
N LEU A 101 6.63 9.07 -1.03
CA LEU A 101 6.13 8.33 0.12
C LEU A 101 6.00 6.84 -0.18
N LYS A 102 5.90 6.08 0.91
CA LYS A 102 5.64 4.66 0.97
C LYS A 102 4.31 4.45 1.69
N LEU A 103 3.37 3.76 1.04
CA LEU A 103 2.20 3.21 1.71
C LEU A 103 2.48 1.75 2.05
N ILE A 104 2.56 1.48 3.35
CA ILE A 104 2.91 0.17 3.88
C ILE A 104 1.63 -0.52 4.33
N TYR A 105 1.35 -1.67 3.73
CA TYR A 105 0.28 -2.56 4.12
C TYR A 105 0.83 -3.73 4.93
N ASP A 106 0.33 -3.86 6.16
CA ASP A 106 0.62 -4.96 7.07
C ASP A 106 -0.62 -5.82 7.30
N PRO A 107 -0.74 -6.99 6.62
CA PRO A 107 -1.89 -7.87 6.78
C PRO A 107 -1.97 -8.50 8.17
N SER A 108 -0.86 -8.57 8.91
CA SER A 108 -0.79 -9.19 10.24
C SER A 108 -1.21 -8.24 11.36
N SER A 109 -1.28 -6.93 11.10
CA SER A 109 -1.74 -5.94 12.07
C SER A 109 -3.25 -6.00 12.27
N LYS A 110 -3.70 -6.02 13.53
CA LYS A 110 -5.13 -6.02 13.88
C LYS A 110 -5.73 -4.61 14.04
N GLU A 111 -4.89 -3.64 14.39
CA GLU A 111 -5.29 -2.26 14.65
C GLU A 111 -5.09 -1.41 13.41
N GLU A 112 -3.84 -1.07 13.10
CA GLU A 112 -3.49 -0.24 11.96
C GLU A 112 -2.78 -1.06 10.89
N LYS A 113 -3.53 -1.38 9.83
CA LYS A 113 -3.02 -2.16 8.69
C LYS A 113 -2.25 -1.34 7.68
N TYR A 114 -2.44 -0.02 7.68
CA TYR A 114 -1.89 0.87 6.66
C TYR A 114 -1.15 2.03 7.31
N THR A 115 0.09 2.25 6.92
CA THR A 115 0.92 3.33 7.44
C THR A 115 1.60 4.05 6.29
N ILE A 116 1.79 5.37 6.42
CA ILE A 116 2.52 6.17 5.45
C ILE A 116 3.88 6.54 6.03
N GLU A 117 4.94 6.27 5.27
CA GLU A 117 6.29 6.78 5.54
C GLU A 117 6.66 7.76 4.43
N LEU A 118 7.07 8.98 4.79
CA LEU A 118 7.55 9.97 3.83
C LEU A 118 9.05 9.77 3.58
N GLY A 119 9.50 10.06 2.37
CA GLY A 119 10.92 10.00 2.01
C GLY A 119 11.21 9.09 0.82
N GLU A 120 12.50 8.86 0.62
CA GLU A 120 13.00 8.03 -0.47
C GLU A 120 12.75 6.55 -0.18
N PHE A 121 12.82 5.76 -1.25
CA PHE A 121 12.83 4.31 -1.15
C PHE A 121 14.27 3.89 -0.85
N ASP A 122 14.63 3.84 0.43
CA ASP A 122 16.01 3.55 0.85
C ASP A 122 16.45 2.13 0.48
N GLU A 123 17.75 1.97 0.22
CA GLU A 123 18.44 0.68 0.04
C GLU A 123 18.40 -0.23 1.29
N ILE A 124 17.85 0.24 2.42
CA ILE A 124 17.70 -0.54 3.66
C ILE A 124 16.88 -1.81 3.43
N TYR A 125 15.95 -1.79 2.45
CA TYR A 125 15.19 -2.98 2.10
C TYR A 125 16.07 -4.07 1.47
N ASP A 126 17.22 -3.74 0.86
CA ASP A 126 18.15 -4.65 0.16
C ASP A 126 19.03 -5.51 1.08
N ALA A 127 19.25 -5.10 2.33
CA ALA A 127 20.32 -5.68 3.14
C ALA A 127 19.95 -6.92 3.99
N LYS A 128 18.67 -7.11 4.37
CA LYS A 128 18.33 -8.08 5.46
C LYS A 128 16.99 -8.83 5.37
N GLY A 129 16.14 -8.55 4.38
CA GLY A 129 14.86 -9.25 4.19
C GLY A 129 14.84 -10.00 2.86
N ILE A 130 14.12 -11.12 2.76
CA ILE A 130 13.81 -11.70 1.45
C ILE A 130 12.89 -10.70 0.74
N ILE A 131 13.42 -10.06 -0.29
CA ILE A 131 12.75 -9.06 -1.11
C ILE A 131 12.19 -9.74 -2.33
N ARG A 132 10.91 -9.53 -2.58
CA ARG A 132 10.32 -9.86 -3.87
C ARG A 132 9.52 -8.69 -4.37
N TRP A 133 9.73 -8.35 -5.63
CA TRP A 133 8.86 -7.46 -6.36
C TRP A 133 7.69 -8.26 -6.95
N ILE A 134 6.47 -7.76 -6.76
CA ILE A 134 5.23 -8.37 -7.23
C ILE A 134 4.61 -7.42 -8.26
N ARG A 135 4.41 -7.93 -9.47
CA ARG A 135 3.86 -7.17 -10.60
C ARG A 135 2.38 -7.50 -10.80
#